data_AF-A0A6N6M2J9-F1
#
_entry.id   AF-A0A6N6M2J9-F1
#
_cell.length_a   1.000
_cell.length_b   1.000
_cell.length_c   1.000
_cell.angle_alpha   90.00
_cell.angle_beta   90.00
_cell.angle_gamma   90.00
#
_symmetry.space_group_name_H-M   'P 1'
#
loop_
_entity.id
_entity.type
_entity.pdbx_description
1 polymer ?
#
loop_
_entity_poly.entity_id
_entity_poly.type
_entity_poly.pdbx_seq_one_letter_code
_entity_poly.pdbx_strand_id
1 'polypeptide(L)'
;MVYAIFLIYMILMVFLFDHVGIHIRIRNLFKRGMGQEKANFELTKDNIARADSILNKHMEFYQNLSKQGKERFLKRLVEVERTKSFYGKDGLEITSEVIVLLCGSIVQLTWGLDEFRLPSFKYIFVYHDIFYQRLIRKNVKGCAIKTGYVMLSWRHVKEGYADENDKLNLALHEFAHALKLEALHRDEHDQRFYLYIPHWLRIAEKSREKMLRSDDSFLRKYAEVNGHEFFAVSVEHFFEDPKGFYKHMPNTFNRLVVLLRVNPLDSENDFQRVYEYVADENKNDETLKIPYLKNAKPVHISTLTGYYGQDNILILGIILGVPALVVTNYNSEFRFLDVIELILIAVVLIGAWVIYRTGSTFRMKSLFSMISVGGGLLATAIFFVLNMSYTLEKQDVIFKVAEKEYDVKTRDYDITLESEVTKPMHVQMTPREFKNYTRYTDRYIALEVELGLFGVKSHSSVFKPVRIKQKK
;
A
#
# COMPACT_ATOMS: atom_id res chain seq x y z
N MET A 1 10.96 28.45 -14.25
CA MET A 1 9.88 27.82 -13.45
C MET A 1 9.60 26.38 -13.88
N VAL A 2 9.30 26.12 -15.16
CA VAL A 2 9.02 24.76 -15.69
C VAL A 2 10.14 23.75 -15.42
N TYR A 3 11.41 24.13 -15.66
CA TYR A 3 12.57 23.26 -15.39
C TYR A 3 12.73 22.89 -13.90
N ALA A 4 12.35 23.78 -12.98
CA ALA A 4 12.44 23.52 -11.54
C ALA A 4 11.38 22.51 -11.07
N ILE A 5 10.17 22.58 -11.64
CA ILE A 5 9.09 21.62 -11.35
C ILE A 5 9.46 20.23 -11.90
N PHE A 6 10.02 20.17 -13.10
CA PHE A 6 10.50 18.91 -13.69
C PHE A 6 11.62 18.27 -12.86
N LEU A 7 12.56 19.07 -12.35
CA LEU A 7 13.64 18.59 -11.50
C LEU A 7 13.10 18.02 -10.17
N ILE A 8 12.14 18.70 -9.53
CA ILE A 8 11.50 18.22 -8.29
C ILE A 8 10.76 16.89 -8.53
N TYR A 9 10.06 16.76 -9.66
CA TYR A 9 9.39 15.52 -10.05
C TYR A 9 10.39 14.38 -10.26
N MET A 10 11.52 14.64 -10.94
CA MET A 10 12.57 13.65 -11.15
C MET A 10 13.17 13.17 -9.81
N ILE A 11 13.44 14.10 -8.88
CA ILE A 11 13.97 13.78 -7.56
C ILE A 11 12.97 12.91 -6.77
N LEU A 12 11.69 13.28 -6.76
CA LEU A 12 10.63 12.49 -6.12
C LEU A 12 10.54 11.07 -6.71
N MET A 13 10.64 10.93 -8.03
CA MET A 13 10.67 9.62 -8.69
C MET A 13 11.86 8.77 -8.26
N VAL A 14 13.07 9.34 -8.19
CA VAL A 14 14.26 8.61 -7.74
C VAL A 14 14.09 8.07 -6.30
N PHE A 15 13.59 8.89 -5.37
CA PHE A 15 13.32 8.45 -3.99
C PHE A 15 12.27 7.33 -3.91
N LEU A 16 11.26 7.39 -4.78
CA LEU A 16 10.19 6.41 -4.89
C LEU A 16 10.70 5.07 -5.45
N PHE A 17 11.52 5.11 -6.50
CA PHE A 17 12.19 3.95 -7.08
C PHE A 17 13.17 3.31 -6.09
N ASP A 18 13.88 4.10 -5.29
CA ASP A 18 14.74 3.58 -4.23
C ASP A 18 13.94 2.87 -3.13
N HIS A 19 12.78 3.40 -2.71
CA HIS A 19 11.91 2.72 -1.74
C HIS A 19 11.36 1.38 -2.26
N VAL A 20 10.93 1.33 -3.52
CA VAL A 20 10.51 0.08 -4.18
C VAL A 20 11.70 -0.88 -4.34
N GLY A 21 12.86 -0.35 -4.72
CA GLY A 21 14.12 -1.08 -4.84
C GLY A 21 14.57 -1.70 -3.52
N ILE A 22 14.40 -1.00 -2.40
CA ILE A 22 14.65 -1.52 -1.04
C ILE A 22 13.69 -2.67 -0.73
N HIS A 23 12.39 -2.54 -1.01
CA HIS A 23 11.43 -3.63 -0.83
C HIS A 23 11.78 -4.87 -1.68
N ILE A 24 12.17 -4.66 -2.94
CA ILE A 24 12.59 -5.73 -3.84
C ILE A 24 13.92 -6.35 -3.36
N ARG A 25 14.89 -5.55 -2.93
CA ARG A 25 16.16 -6.04 -2.38
C ARG A 25 15.95 -6.82 -1.08
N ILE A 26 15.09 -6.37 -0.18
CA ILE A 26 14.71 -7.12 1.03
C ILE A 26 14.09 -8.46 0.61
N ARG A 27 13.08 -8.44 -0.27
CA ARG A 27 12.46 -9.67 -0.79
C ARG A 27 13.47 -10.60 -1.46
N ASN A 28 14.42 -10.07 -2.21
CA ASN A 28 15.43 -10.84 -2.95
C ASN A 28 16.59 -11.33 -2.06
N LEU A 29 17.00 -10.56 -1.05
CA LEU A 29 17.94 -11.00 -0.01
C LEU A 29 17.33 -12.14 0.81
N PHE A 30 16.04 -12.07 1.11
CA PHE A 30 15.32 -13.17 1.74
C PHE A 30 15.17 -14.37 0.77
N LYS A 31 14.87 -14.17 -0.52
CA LYS A 31 14.90 -15.24 -1.54
C LYS A 31 16.25 -15.93 -1.68
N ARG A 32 17.37 -15.19 -1.59
CA ARG A 32 18.72 -15.80 -1.60
C ARG A 32 19.02 -16.62 -0.34
N GLY A 33 18.38 -16.30 0.79
CA GLY A 33 18.36 -17.16 1.98
C GLY A 33 17.43 -18.37 1.85
N MET A 34 16.52 -18.41 0.86
CA MET A 34 15.57 -19.51 0.61
C MET A 34 16.14 -20.63 -0.29
N GLY A 35 17.47 -20.76 -0.41
CA GLY A 35 18.10 -21.94 -1.04
C GLY A 35 17.97 -23.23 -0.21
N GLN A 36 16.93 -23.34 0.62
CA GLN A 36 16.65 -24.43 1.55
C GLN A 36 15.26 -24.95 1.21
N GLU A 37 15.13 -26.26 1.09
CA GLU A 37 13.88 -26.90 0.69
C GLU A 37 12.78 -26.67 1.74
N LYS A 38 11.55 -26.44 1.26
CA LYS A 38 10.37 -26.39 2.13
C LYS A 38 10.20 -27.79 2.74
N ALA A 39 9.90 -27.87 4.03
CA ALA A 39 9.53 -29.13 4.65
C ALA A 39 8.27 -29.70 3.97
N ASN A 40 8.36 -30.94 3.47
CA ASN A 40 7.23 -31.69 2.92
C ASN A 40 6.60 -32.50 4.05
N PHE A 41 5.80 -31.84 4.88
CA PHE A 41 5.01 -32.49 5.91
C PHE A 41 3.57 -31.99 5.77
N GLU A 42 2.62 -32.90 5.91
CA GLU A 42 1.20 -32.58 5.91
C GLU A 42 0.56 -33.31 7.09
N LEU A 43 -0.20 -32.58 7.91
CA LEU A 43 -1.02 -33.19 8.96
C LEU A 43 -2.23 -33.88 8.31
N THR A 44 -2.05 -35.15 7.95
CA THR A 44 -3.12 -36.04 7.49
C THR A 44 -3.89 -36.64 8.66
N LYS A 45 -5.08 -37.20 8.40
CA LYS A 45 -5.87 -37.93 9.42
C LYS A 45 -5.06 -39.02 10.12
N ASP A 46 -4.17 -39.70 9.40
CA ASP A 46 -3.36 -40.80 9.93
C ASP A 46 -2.28 -40.31 10.91
N ASN A 47 -1.84 -39.05 10.78
CA ASN A 47 -0.83 -38.45 11.65
C ASN A 47 -1.42 -37.61 12.81
N ILE A 48 -2.75 -37.50 12.91
CA ILE A 48 -3.43 -36.77 14.00
C ILE A 48 -3.14 -37.41 15.37
N ALA A 49 -3.09 -38.74 15.47
CA ALA A 49 -2.78 -39.41 16.74
C ALA A 49 -1.38 -39.05 17.27
N ARG A 50 -0.41 -38.88 16.36
CA ARG A 50 0.93 -38.42 16.72
C ARG A 50 0.92 -36.96 17.18
N ALA A 51 0.16 -36.10 16.50
CA ALA A 51 0.01 -34.71 16.90
C ALA A 51 -0.66 -34.58 18.27
N ASP A 52 -1.73 -35.34 18.53
CA ASP A 52 -2.39 -35.44 19.83
C ASP A 52 -1.41 -35.89 20.93
N SER A 53 -0.60 -36.91 20.68
CA SER A 53 0.43 -37.37 21.63
C SER A 53 1.48 -36.28 21.93
N ILE A 54 1.98 -35.58 20.91
CA ILE A 54 2.94 -34.48 21.08
C ILE A 54 2.32 -33.35 21.90
N LEU A 55 1.09 -32.94 21.59
CA LEU A 55 0.39 -31.87 22.31
C LEU A 55 0.10 -32.26 23.76
N ASN A 56 -0.39 -33.48 24.02
CA ASN A 56 -0.60 -33.96 25.39
C ASN A 56 0.72 -34.05 26.18
N LYS A 57 1.86 -34.26 25.53
CA LYS A 57 3.15 -34.31 26.21
C LYS A 57 3.70 -32.94 26.59
N HIS A 58 3.46 -31.92 25.76
CA HIS A 58 4.20 -30.66 25.83
C HIS A 58 3.36 -29.42 26.13
N MET A 59 2.04 -29.48 25.99
CA MET A 59 1.19 -28.29 26.04
C MET A 59 0.08 -28.45 27.10
N GLU A 60 0.30 -27.89 28.29
CA GLU A 60 -0.67 -27.94 29.40
C GLU A 60 -2.04 -27.39 28.99
N PHE A 61 -2.06 -26.29 28.23
CA PHE A 61 -3.29 -25.73 27.66
C PHE A 61 -4.11 -26.78 26.90
N TYR A 62 -3.45 -27.62 26.11
CA TYR A 62 -4.11 -28.70 25.36
C TYR A 62 -4.53 -29.84 26.28
N GLN A 63 -3.67 -30.24 27.23
CA GLN A 63 -3.95 -31.32 28.18
C GLN A 63 -5.26 -31.07 28.94
N ASN A 64 -5.50 -29.81 29.34
CA ASN A 64 -6.64 -29.35 30.11
C ASN A 64 -7.93 -29.11 29.30
N LEU A 65 -7.91 -29.34 27.98
CA LEU A 65 -9.13 -29.29 27.16
C LEU A 65 -10.00 -30.54 27.37
N SER A 66 -11.31 -30.34 27.31
CA SER A 66 -12.29 -31.40 27.16
C SER A 66 -12.04 -32.20 25.88
N LYS A 67 -12.66 -33.38 25.76
CA LYS A 67 -12.56 -34.18 24.53
C LYS A 67 -13.01 -33.40 23.30
N GLN A 68 -14.10 -32.63 23.40
CA GLN A 68 -14.59 -31.80 22.30
C GLN A 68 -13.64 -30.63 22.01
N GLY A 69 -13.05 -30.04 23.05
CA GLY A 69 -12.01 -29.03 22.94
C GLY A 69 -10.78 -29.54 22.19
N LYS A 70 -10.27 -30.73 22.55
CA LYS A 70 -9.15 -31.39 21.87
C LYS A 70 -9.45 -31.66 20.39
N GLU A 71 -10.64 -32.15 20.06
CA GLU A 71 -11.08 -32.36 18.67
C GLU A 71 -11.10 -31.04 17.87
N ARG A 72 -11.67 -29.97 18.45
CA ARG A 72 -11.67 -28.63 17.82
C ARG A 72 -10.25 -28.10 17.64
N PHE A 73 -9.39 -28.30 18.63
CA PHE A 73 -7.99 -27.85 18.58
C PHE A 73 -7.22 -28.57 17.47
N LEU A 74 -7.33 -29.90 17.37
CA LEU A 74 -6.70 -30.67 16.30
C LEU A 74 -7.21 -30.24 14.92
N LYS A 75 -8.52 -29.97 14.77
CA LYS A 75 -9.06 -29.43 13.52
C LYS A 75 -8.42 -28.09 13.15
N ARG A 76 -8.34 -27.16 14.11
CA ARG A 76 -7.67 -25.86 13.90
C ARG A 76 -6.19 -26.02 13.59
N LEU A 77 -5.51 -26.96 14.24
CA LEU A 77 -4.10 -27.28 14.00
C LEU A 77 -3.84 -27.63 12.53
N VAL A 78 -4.66 -28.52 11.95
CA VAL A 78 -4.55 -28.91 10.53
C VAL A 78 -4.81 -27.71 9.61
N GLU A 79 -5.81 -26.88 9.93
CA GLU A 79 -6.11 -25.69 9.13
C GLU A 79 -4.98 -24.64 9.19
N VAL A 80 -4.36 -24.45 10.37
CA VAL A 80 -3.20 -23.57 10.52
C VAL A 80 -2.03 -24.12 9.71
N GLU A 81 -1.67 -25.39 9.88
CA GLU A 81 -0.52 -26.01 9.21
C GLU A 81 -0.57 -25.84 7.69
N ARG A 82 -1.74 -26.08 7.07
CA ARG A 82 -1.95 -25.91 5.63
C ARG A 82 -1.69 -24.49 5.10
N THR A 83 -1.79 -23.48 5.96
CA THR A 83 -1.53 -22.08 5.58
C THR A 83 -0.07 -21.66 5.79
N LYS A 84 0.77 -22.54 6.34
CA LYS A 84 2.15 -22.22 6.72
C LYS A 84 3.17 -22.97 5.86
N SER A 85 4.35 -22.38 5.77
CA SER A 85 5.52 -22.99 5.15
C SER A 85 6.68 -22.94 6.13
N PHE A 86 7.18 -24.12 6.49
CA PHE A 86 8.28 -24.29 7.44
C PHE A 86 9.61 -24.50 6.72
N TYR A 87 10.65 -23.84 7.20
CA TYR A 87 12.00 -23.91 6.65
C TYR A 87 13.01 -24.08 7.77
N GLY A 88 13.76 -25.17 7.71
CA GLY A 88 14.94 -25.37 8.53
C GLY A 88 16.09 -24.47 8.07
N LYS A 89 16.86 -23.96 9.03
CA LYS A 89 18.06 -23.17 8.78
C LYS A 89 19.28 -23.86 9.34
N ASP A 90 20.40 -23.65 8.66
CA ASP A 90 21.72 -24.16 9.07
C ASP A 90 21.72 -25.69 9.29
N GLY A 91 21.00 -26.43 8.44
CA GLY A 91 20.92 -27.90 8.50
C GLY A 91 19.86 -28.45 9.45
N LEU A 92 19.05 -27.60 10.10
CA LEU A 92 17.96 -28.06 10.96
C LEU A 92 16.91 -28.81 10.15
N GLU A 93 16.63 -30.06 10.51
CA GLU A 93 15.50 -30.81 9.97
C GLU A 93 14.19 -30.37 10.64
N ILE A 94 13.16 -30.12 9.84
CA ILE A 94 11.81 -29.80 10.35
C ILE A 94 11.07 -31.10 10.61
N THR A 95 10.99 -31.48 11.89
CA THR A 95 10.27 -32.68 12.32
C THR A 95 8.77 -32.41 12.53
N SER A 96 7.99 -33.48 12.67
CA SER A 96 6.57 -33.39 13.09
C SER A 96 6.38 -32.66 14.42
N GLU A 97 7.30 -32.82 15.37
CA GLU A 97 7.27 -32.13 16.66
C GLU A 97 7.41 -30.61 16.48
N VAL A 98 8.34 -30.15 15.63
CA VAL A 98 8.49 -28.72 15.31
C VAL A 98 7.18 -28.15 14.76
N ILE A 99 6.57 -28.83 13.79
CA ILE A 99 5.36 -28.35 13.14
C ILE A 99 4.18 -28.34 14.12
N VAL A 100 3.99 -29.44 14.86
CA VAL A 100 2.86 -29.56 15.80
C VAL A 100 2.97 -28.54 16.92
N LEU A 101 4.15 -28.33 17.52
CA LEU A 101 4.28 -27.34 18.60
C LEU A 101 4.07 -25.92 18.07
N LEU A 102 4.70 -25.54 16.95
CA LEU A 102 4.55 -24.18 16.40
C LEU A 102 3.12 -23.87 15.92
N CYS A 103 2.48 -24.81 15.23
CA CYS A 103 1.06 -24.67 14.88
C CYS A 103 0.19 -24.65 16.13
N GLY A 104 0.49 -25.49 17.12
CA GLY A 104 -0.20 -25.54 18.40
C GLY A 104 -0.14 -24.21 19.15
N SER A 105 1.02 -23.55 19.19
CA SER A 105 1.18 -22.22 19.81
C SER A 105 0.27 -21.18 19.14
N ILE A 106 0.14 -21.21 17.81
CA ILE A 106 -0.78 -20.32 17.07
C ILE A 106 -2.23 -20.62 17.48
N VAL A 107 -2.64 -21.89 17.51
CA VAL A 107 -4.00 -22.29 17.88
C VAL A 107 -4.31 -21.93 19.34
N GLN A 108 -3.37 -22.13 20.26
CA GLN A 108 -3.49 -21.73 21.67
C GLN A 108 -3.68 -20.21 21.80
N LEU A 109 -2.79 -19.43 21.19
CA LEU A 109 -2.85 -17.97 21.20
C LEU A 109 -4.18 -17.43 20.65
N THR A 110 -4.71 -18.08 19.61
CA THR A 110 -5.90 -17.64 18.87
C THR A 110 -7.14 -18.46 19.20
N TRP A 111 -7.13 -19.20 20.32
CA TRP A 111 -8.18 -20.17 20.67
C TRP A 111 -9.60 -19.58 20.69
N GLY A 112 -9.71 -18.35 21.19
CA GLY A 112 -10.96 -17.59 21.29
C GLY A 112 -11.29 -16.73 20.08
N LEU A 113 -10.38 -16.62 19.10
CA LEU A 113 -10.56 -15.79 17.91
C LEU A 113 -11.32 -16.54 16.81
N ASP A 114 -12.03 -15.77 15.99
CA ASP A 114 -12.80 -16.30 14.85
C ASP A 114 -11.84 -16.58 13.68
N GLU A 115 -10.93 -15.65 13.41
CA GLU A 115 -9.80 -15.86 12.50
C GLU A 115 -8.55 -16.26 13.28
N PHE A 116 -8.16 -17.53 13.18
CA PHE A 116 -7.11 -18.14 13.98
C PHE A 116 -5.84 -18.48 13.17
N ARG A 117 -5.83 -18.27 11.85
CA ARG A 117 -4.77 -18.79 10.98
C ARG A 117 -3.57 -17.86 10.85
N LEU A 118 -3.68 -16.57 11.16
CA LEU A 118 -2.63 -15.57 10.87
C LEU A 118 -2.18 -15.61 9.39
N PRO A 119 -3.07 -15.29 8.44
CA PRO A 119 -2.84 -15.51 7.01
C PRO A 119 -1.68 -14.69 6.42
N SER A 120 -1.38 -13.51 6.97
CA SER A 120 -0.23 -12.70 6.53
C SER A 120 1.11 -13.33 6.94
N PHE A 121 1.14 -14.15 8.00
CA PHE A 121 2.35 -14.81 8.51
C PHE A 121 2.49 -16.24 7.99
N LYS A 122 2.81 -16.35 6.69
CA LYS A 122 2.92 -17.65 5.99
C LYS A 122 4.23 -18.39 6.25
N TYR A 123 5.34 -17.67 6.43
CA TYR A 123 6.67 -18.25 6.37
C TYR A 123 7.30 -18.34 7.75
N ILE A 124 7.63 -19.56 8.18
CA ILE A 124 8.23 -19.84 9.50
C ILE A 124 9.63 -20.42 9.27
N PHE A 125 10.65 -19.70 9.72
CA PHE A 125 12.04 -20.16 9.70
C PHE A 125 12.45 -20.62 11.08
N VAL A 126 13.05 -21.80 11.15
CA VAL A 126 13.48 -22.40 12.40
C VAL A 126 14.99 -22.62 12.36
N TYR A 127 15.68 -22.06 13.34
CA TYR A 127 17.13 -22.17 13.56
C TYR A 127 17.41 -23.11 14.73
N HIS A 128 18.58 -23.72 14.77
CA HIS A 128 18.99 -24.55 15.91
C HIS A 128 19.00 -23.76 17.23
N ASP A 129 19.66 -22.61 17.25
CA ASP A 129 19.89 -21.77 18.43
C ASP A 129 19.72 -20.27 18.07
N ILE A 130 20.23 -19.36 18.90
CA ILE A 130 20.32 -17.92 18.66
C ILE A 130 20.95 -17.65 17.29
N PHE A 131 20.32 -16.75 16.54
CA PHE A 131 20.75 -16.39 15.18
C PHE A 131 20.86 -14.87 15.03
N TYR A 132 21.69 -14.43 14.08
CA TYR A 132 21.89 -13.01 13.82
C TYR A 132 20.81 -12.46 12.87
N GLN A 133 19.98 -11.54 13.36
CA GLN A 133 18.98 -10.86 12.56
C GLN A 133 19.56 -9.59 11.93
N ARG A 134 19.67 -9.59 10.59
CA ARG A 134 20.28 -8.49 9.82
C ARG A 134 19.48 -7.19 9.88
N LEU A 135 18.16 -7.26 9.97
CA LEU A 135 17.30 -6.07 9.99
C LEU A 135 17.48 -5.22 11.24
N ILE A 136 17.69 -5.86 12.39
CA ILE A 136 17.89 -5.18 13.69
C ILE A 136 19.34 -5.22 14.17
N ARG A 137 20.23 -5.86 13.39
CA ARG A 137 21.68 -6.02 13.65
C ARG A 137 22.01 -6.58 15.03
N LYS A 138 21.26 -7.59 15.47
CA LYS A 138 21.43 -8.22 16.78
C LYS A 138 21.24 -9.73 16.71
N ASN A 139 21.89 -10.42 17.64
CA ASN A 139 21.61 -11.82 17.93
C ASN A 139 20.27 -11.90 18.67
N VAL A 140 19.37 -12.72 18.17
CA VAL A 140 18.02 -12.89 18.72
C VAL A 140 17.65 -14.36 18.83
N LYS A 141 16.72 -14.64 19.73
CA LYS A 141 16.10 -15.97 19.87
C LYS A 141 14.91 -16.12 18.92
N GLY A 142 14.20 -15.04 18.64
CA GLY A 142 13.07 -15.00 17.73
C GLY A 142 12.90 -13.63 17.07
N CYS A 143 12.11 -13.58 16.00
CA CYS A 143 11.73 -12.35 15.33
C CYS A 143 10.52 -12.55 14.41
N ALA A 144 9.43 -11.80 14.67
CA ALA A 144 8.34 -11.60 13.72
C ALA A 144 8.46 -10.26 12.98
N ILE A 145 8.39 -10.28 11.65
CA ILE A 145 8.50 -9.07 10.81
C ILE A 145 7.26 -8.84 9.95
N LYS A 146 6.94 -7.57 9.72
CA LYS A 146 5.74 -7.11 9.00
C LYS A 146 5.57 -7.71 7.59
N THR A 147 6.64 -8.19 6.97
CA THR A 147 6.58 -8.84 5.65
C THR A 147 6.05 -10.29 5.69
N GLY A 148 5.57 -10.77 6.85
CA GLY A 148 4.90 -12.07 6.97
C GLY A 148 5.83 -13.23 7.32
N TYR A 149 7.00 -12.95 7.90
CA TYR A 149 7.96 -13.97 8.32
C TYR A 149 8.06 -14.02 9.84
N VAL A 150 8.11 -15.23 10.37
CA VAL A 150 8.45 -15.53 11.76
C VAL A 150 9.73 -16.36 11.77
N MET A 151 10.67 -16.01 12.64
CA MET A 151 11.96 -16.69 12.79
C MET A 151 12.12 -17.09 14.24
N LEU A 152 12.50 -18.34 14.51
CA LEU A 152 12.50 -18.91 15.85
C LEU A 152 13.73 -19.81 16.08
N SER A 153 14.28 -19.76 17.28
CA SER A 153 15.27 -20.73 17.78
C SER A 153 14.55 -21.95 18.34
N TRP A 154 14.76 -23.13 17.74
CA TRP A 154 14.13 -24.37 18.18
C TRP A 154 14.51 -24.77 19.59
N ARG A 155 15.79 -24.59 19.97
CA ARG A 155 16.24 -24.81 21.34
C ARG A 155 15.38 -24.06 22.35
N HIS A 156 15.18 -22.77 22.12
CA HIS A 156 14.43 -21.91 23.04
C HIS A 156 12.92 -22.14 22.99
N VAL A 157 12.38 -22.60 21.86
CA VAL A 157 10.99 -23.08 21.78
C VAL A 157 10.82 -24.32 22.67
N LYS A 158 11.75 -25.28 22.62
CA LYS A 158 11.70 -26.47 23.49
C LYS A 158 11.86 -26.13 24.97
N GLU A 159 12.77 -25.22 25.31
CA GLU A 159 12.97 -24.75 26.69
C GLU A 159 11.65 -24.18 27.26
N GLY A 160 10.94 -23.35 26.49
CA GLY A 160 9.64 -22.80 26.91
C GLY A 160 8.46 -23.78 26.93
N TYR A 161 8.66 -25.05 26.52
CA TYR A 161 7.70 -26.14 26.70
C TYR A 161 8.21 -27.21 27.67
N ALA A 162 9.36 -26.97 28.32
CA ALA A 162 9.99 -27.91 29.24
C ALA A 162 9.86 -27.49 30.70
N ASP A 163 9.80 -26.18 30.99
CA ASP A 163 9.57 -25.64 32.33
C ASP A 163 8.36 -24.68 32.33
N GLU A 164 7.24 -25.18 32.82
CA GLU A 164 5.98 -24.41 32.93
C GLU A 164 6.08 -23.28 33.98
N ASN A 165 7.12 -23.24 34.81
CA ASN A 165 7.25 -22.27 35.89
C ASN A 165 8.14 -21.07 35.53
N ASP A 166 8.86 -21.11 34.41
CA ASP A 166 9.80 -20.06 34.01
C ASP A 166 9.10 -18.84 33.36
N LYS A 167 7.82 -19.00 33.03
CA LYS A 167 6.95 -17.97 32.42
C LYS A 167 7.48 -17.48 31.08
N LEU A 168 8.20 -18.33 30.36
CA LEU A 168 8.85 -18.03 29.11
C LEU A 168 8.38 -19.00 28.03
N ASN A 169 7.75 -18.46 26.99
CA ASN A 169 7.36 -19.26 25.85
C ASN A 169 7.65 -18.50 24.57
N LEU A 170 8.79 -18.82 23.95
CA LEU A 170 9.28 -18.11 22.77
C LEU A 170 8.30 -18.18 21.59
N ALA A 171 7.61 -19.31 21.42
CA ALA A 171 6.66 -19.46 20.32
C ALA A 171 5.45 -18.54 20.55
N LEU A 172 4.87 -18.53 21.75
CA LEU A 172 3.79 -17.60 22.09
C LEU A 172 4.24 -16.14 21.98
N HIS A 173 5.46 -15.82 22.40
CA HIS A 173 6.04 -14.48 22.29
C HIS A 173 6.08 -13.97 20.84
N GLU A 174 6.69 -14.72 19.94
CA GLU A 174 6.81 -14.29 18.54
C GLU A 174 5.47 -14.32 17.80
N PHE A 175 4.60 -15.28 18.11
CA PHE A 175 3.26 -15.30 17.52
C PHE A 175 2.35 -14.21 18.09
N ALA A 176 2.59 -13.70 19.30
CA ALA A 176 1.92 -12.49 19.80
C ALA A 176 2.32 -11.28 18.94
N HIS A 177 3.61 -11.10 18.65
CA HIS A 177 4.06 -10.06 17.71
C HIS A 177 3.41 -10.24 16.34
N ALA A 178 3.36 -11.47 15.83
CA ALA A 178 2.71 -11.78 14.55
C ALA A 178 1.22 -11.43 14.57
N LEU A 179 0.45 -11.83 15.59
CA LEU A 179 -0.97 -11.52 15.74
C LEU A 179 -1.23 -10.01 15.79
N LYS A 180 -0.42 -9.27 16.54
CA LYS A 180 -0.52 -7.80 16.57
C LYS A 180 -0.24 -7.16 15.22
N LEU A 181 0.75 -7.68 14.48
CA LEU A 181 1.07 -7.21 13.14
C LEU A 181 0.01 -7.64 12.11
N GLU A 182 -0.63 -8.80 12.27
CA GLU A 182 -1.73 -9.30 11.45
C GLU A 182 -2.90 -8.30 11.47
N ALA A 183 -3.23 -7.76 12.63
CA ALA A 183 -4.24 -6.71 12.76
C ALA A 183 -3.94 -5.43 11.95
N LEU A 184 -2.69 -5.21 11.51
CA LEU A 184 -2.34 -4.09 10.63
C LEU A 184 -2.51 -4.43 9.14
N HIS A 185 -2.70 -5.70 8.79
CA HIS A 185 -2.94 -6.17 7.43
C HIS A 185 -4.45 -6.13 7.15
N ARG A 186 -4.87 -5.51 6.04
CA ARG A 186 -6.27 -5.12 5.86
C ARG A 186 -7.21 -6.24 5.38
N ASP A 187 -6.67 -7.31 4.83
CA ASP A 187 -7.48 -8.18 3.98
C ASP A 187 -8.05 -9.41 4.71
N GLU A 188 -7.38 -9.94 5.75
CA GLU A 188 -7.82 -11.15 6.48
C GLU A 188 -7.34 -11.18 7.95
N HIS A 189 -7.99 -10.45 8.86
CA HIS A 189 -7.67 -10.46 10.30
C HIS A 189 -8.91 -10.60 11.18
N ASP A 190 -8.73 -11.02 12.43
CA ASP A 190 -9.83 -11.03 13.41
C ASP A 190 -10.26 -9.59 13.72
N GLN A 191 -11.47 -9.25 13.27
CA GLN A 191 -12.00 -7.91 13.34
C GLN A 191 -12.12 -7.39 14.77
N ARG A 192 -12.55 -8.24 15.70
CA ARG A 192 -12.75 -7.83 17.09
C ARG A 192 -11.42 -7.58 17.77
N PHE A 193 -10.43 -8.43 17.51
CA PHE A 193 -9.05 -8.20 17.94
C PHE A 193 -8.54 -6.85 17.41
N TYR A 194 -8.69 -6.59 16.10
CA TYR A 194 -8.26 -5.33 15.48
C TYR A 194 -8.90 -4.09 16.12
N LEU A 195 -10.21 -4.12 16.37
CA LEU A 195 -10.91 -3.00 17.00
C LEU A 195 -10.47 -2.77 18.45
N TYR A 196 -10.06 -3.82 19.17
CA TYR A 196 -9.74 -3.75 20.59
C TYR A 196 -8.26 -3.53 20.90
N ILE A 197 -7.33 -4.01 20.07
CA ILE A 197 -5.89 -3.92 20.34
C ILE A 197 -5.39 -2.48 20.63
N PRO A 198 -5.87 -1.39 19.98
CA PRO A 198 -5.44 -0.03 20.32
C PRO A 198 -5.88 0.41 21.72
N HIS A 199 -7.04 -0.08 22.17
CA HIS A 199 -7.51 0.14 23.53
C HIS A 199 -6.65 -0.64 24.53
N TRP A 200 -6.38 -1.91 24.26
CA TRP A 200 -5.49 -2.72 25.09
C TRP A 200 -4.11 -2.06 25.26
N LEU A 201 -3.48 -1.64 24.16
CA LEU A 201 -2.15 -0.99 24.17
C LEU A 201 -2.12 0.27 25.04
N ARG A 202 -3.21 1.05 25.05
CA ARG A 202 -3.31 2.27 25.86
C ARG A 202 -3.33 1.98 27.37
N ILE A 203 -4.00 0.91 27.80
CA ILE A 203 -3.98 0.51 29.21
C ILE A 203 -2.66 -0.18 29.57
N ALA A 204 -2.16 -1.01 28.67
CA ALA A 204 -0.88 -1.69 28.81
C ALA A 204 0.25 -0.68 29.07
N GLU A 205 0.25 0.44 28.35
CA GLU A 205 1.25 1.49 28.54
C GLU A 205 1.24 2.08 29.96
N LYS A 206 0.07 2.32 30.54
CA LYS A 206 -0.03 2.77 31.95
C LYS A 206 0.52 1.74 32.93
N SER A 207 0.32 0.46 32.65
CA SER A 207 0.83 -0.63 33.49
C SER A 207 2.35 -0.77 33.35
N ARG A 208 2.87 -0.61 32.12
CA ARG A 208 4.31 -0.56 31.83
C ARG A 208 4.99 0.64 32.49
N GLU A 209 4.38 1.82 32.47
CA GLU A 209 4.90 3.00 33.17
C GLU A 209 4.97 2.82 34.69
N LYS A 210 4.00 2.12 35.29
CA LYS A 210 4.06 1.77 36.72
C LYS A 210 5.19 0.78 37.00
N MET A 211 5.35 -0.21 36.14
CA MET A 211 6.43 -1.20 36.20
C MET A 211 7.82 -0.55 36.14
N LEU A 212 8.03 0.40 35.22
CA LEU A 212 9.27 1.18 35.11
C LEU A 212 9.65 1.98 36.38
N ARG A 213 8.68 2.22 37.28
CA ARG A 213 8.90 2.97 38.53
C ARG A 213 9.00 2.06 39.75
N SER A 214 8.87 0.75 39.58
CA SER A 214 8.90 -0.24 40.65
C SER A 214 10.09 -1.17 40.44
N ASP A 215 10.87 -1.40 41.50
CA ASP A 215 11.98 -2.38 41.44
C ASP A 215 11.48 -3.83 41.50
N ASP A 216 10.24 -4.03 41.96
CA ASP A 216 9.56 -5.32 41.98
C ASP A 216 8.44 -5.33 40.92
N SER A 217 8.59 -6.20 39.93
CA SER A 217 7.65 -6.36 38.82
C SER A 217 7.34 -7.83 38.63
N PHE A 218 6.05 -8.15 38.53
CA PHE A 218 5.58 -9.48 38.20
C PHE A 218 6.02 -9.93 36.80
N LEU A 219 5.97 -9.03 35.80
CA LEU A 219 6.48 -9.34 34.46
C LEU A 219 8.00 -9.21 34.44
N ARG A 220 8.64 -10.08 33.64
CA ARG A 220 10.09 -10.01 33.38
C ARG A 220 10.49 -8.61 32.88
N LYS A 221 11.66 -8.12 33.30
CA LYS A 221 12.23 -6.81 32.89
C LYS A 221 12.25 -6.56 31.38
N TYR A 222 12.28 -7.62 30.57
CA TYR A 222 12.20 -7.51 29.11
C TYR A 222 10.92 -6.81 28.62
N ALA A 223 9.83 -6.88 29.37
CA ALA A 223 8.59 -6.15 29.09
C ALA A 223 8.74 -4.61 29.16
N GLU A 224 9.80 -4.10 29.79
CA GLU A 224 10.06 -2.66 29.92
C GLU A 224 10.56 -2.04 28.61
N VAL A 225 11.17 -2.84 27.72
CA VAL A 225 11.89 -2.38 26.53
C VAL A 225 11.02 -1.48 25.65
N ASN A 226 9.79 -1.90 25.33
CA ASN A 226 8.80 -1.09 24.63
C ASN A 226 7.40 -1.76 24.71
N GLY A 227 6.36 -1.08 24.23
CA GLY A 227 4.98 -1.61 24.23
C GLY A 227 4.73 -2.84 23.33
N HIS A 228 5.63 -3.17 22.40
CA HIS A 228 5.57 -4.45 21.67
C HIS A 228 6.03 -5.60 22.55
N GLU A 229 7.20 -5.47 23.19
CA GLU A 229 7.70 -6.49 24.13
C GLU A 229 6.78 -6.65 25.32
N PHE A 230 6.23 -5.55 25.84
CA PHE A 230 5.23 -5.60 26.90
C PHE A 230 4.03 -6.49 26.52
N PHE A 231 3.53 -6.37 25.28
CA PHE A 231 2.43 -7.21 24.81
C PHE A 231 2.82 -8.69 24.75
N ALA A 232 3.94 -9.01 24.11
CA ALA A 232 4.38 -10.38 23.95
C ALA A 232 4.69 -11.05 25.30
N VAL A 233 5.39 -10.36 26.21
CA VAL A 233 5.67 -10.86 27.57
C VAL A 233 4.39 -11.01 28.39
N SER A 234 3.42 -10.11 28.24
CA SER A 234 2.12 -10.27 28.89
C SER A 234 1.39 -11.51 28.37
N VAL A 235 1.45 -11.81 27.07
CA VAL A 235 0.87 -13.03 26.49
C VAL A 235 1.55 -14.29 27.01
N GLU A 236 2.88 -14.29 27.16
CA GLU A 236 3.58 -15.42 27.79
C GLU A 236 3.03 -15.69 29.20
N HIS A 237 3.02 -14.68 30.08
CA HIS A 237 2.55 -14.85 31.46
C HIS A 237 1.05 -15.18 31.53
N PHE A 238 0.27 -14.75 30.53
CA PHE A 238 -1.16 -15.06 30.45
C PHE A 238 -1.43 -16.54 30.25
N PHE A 239 -0.59 -17.25 29.52
CA PHE A 239 -0.76 -18.68 29.32
C PHE A 239 0.08 -19.53 30.29
N GLU A 240 1.26 -19.07 30.68
CA GLU A 240 2.19 -19.83 31.54
C GLU A 240 1.89 -19.65 33.05
N ASP A 241 1.49 -18.47 33.51
CA ASP A 241 1.15 -18.22 34.93
C ASP A 241 -0.12 -17.35 35.07
N PRO A 242 -1.29 -17.87 34.64
CA PRO A 242 -2.53 -17.09 34.63
C PRO A 242 -2.97 -16.65 36.03
N LYS A 243 -2.77 -17.51 37.05
CA LYS A 243 -3.14 -17.21 38.44
C LYS A 243 -2.28 -16.10 39.02
N GLY A 244 -0.96 -16.19 38.85
CA GLY A 244 -0.04 -15.16 39.28
C GLY A 244 -0.30 -13.84 38.55
N PHE A 245 -0.61 -13.89 37.25
CA PHE A 245 -0.84 -12.69 36.47
C PHE A 245 -2.13 -11.97 36.86
N TYR A 246 -3.22 -12.71 37.08
CA TYR A 246 -4.46 -12.13 37.61
C TYR A 246 -4.25 -11.50 38.98
N LYS A 247 -3.51 -12.15 39.89
CA LYS A 247 -3.25 -11.64 41.24
C LYS A 247 -2.45 -10.32 41.25
N HIS A 248 -1.38 -10.23 40.45
CA HIS A 248 -0.46 -9.09 40.51
C HIS A 248 -0.81 -7.97 39.53
N MET A 249 -1.44 -8.28 38.40
CA MET A 249 -1.79 -7.31 37.36
C MET A 249 -3.19 -7.56 36.79
N PRO A 250 -4.25 -7.54 37.63
CA PRO A 250 -5.61 -7.93 37.23
C PRO A 250 -6.14 -7.10 36.06
N ASN A 251 -5.89 -5.79 36.05
CA ASN A 251 -6.36 -4.91 34.97
C ASN A 251 -5.78 -5.28 33.59
N THR A 252 -4.53 -5.75 33.53
CA THR A 252 -3.89 -6.16 32.26
C THR A 252 -4.37 -7.54 31.85
N PHE A 253 -4.43 -8.47 32.81
CA PHE A 253 -4.95 -9.81 32.63
C PHE A 253 -6.39 -9.80 32.09
N ASN A 254 -7.30 -9.08 32.76
CA ASN A 254 -8.71 -8.98 32.40
C ASN A 254 -8.91 -8.45 30.98
N ARG A 255 -8.05 -7.54 30.53
CA ARG A 255 -8.11 -6.99 29.17
C ARG A 255 -7.56 -7.95 28.13
N LEU A 256 -6.59 -8.81 28.49
CA LEU A 256 -6.16 -9.91 27.64
C LEU A 256 -7.27 -10.95 27.47
N VAL A 257 -8.02 -11.27 28.53
CA VAL A 257 -9.20 -12.15 28.45
C VAL A 257 -10.20 -11.63 27.39
N VAL A 258 -10.46 -10.32 27.37
CA VAL A 258 -11.34 -9.71 26.36
C VAL A 258 -10.71 -9.66 24.97
N LEU A 259 -9.42 -9.35 24.89
CA LEU A 259 -8.70 -9.20 23.62
C LEU A 259 -8.57 -10.54 22.88
N LEU A 260 -8.15 -11.59 23.59
CA LEU A 260 -7.93 -12.94 23.03
C LEU A 260 -9.19 -13.80 23.06
N ARG A 261 -10.21 -13.39 23.81
CA ARG A 261 -11.46 -14.13 24.04
C ARG A 261 -11.21 -15.53 24.63
N VAL A 262 -10.24 -15.61 25.53
CA VAL A 262 -9.87 -16.83 26.25
C VAL A 262 -9.73 -16.47 27.71
N ASN A 263 -10.27 -17.28 28.61
CA ASN A 263 -9.98 -17.18 30.04
C ASN A 263 -9.12 -18.37 30.48
N PRO A 264 -7.80 -18.22 30.65
CA PRO A 264 -6.90 -19.31 31.00
C PRO A 264 -7.12 -19.87 32.42
N LEU A 265 -7.95 -19.20 33.24
CA LEU A 265 -8.35 -19.69 34.57
C LEU A 265 -9.56 -20.65 34.52
N ASP A 266 -10.24 -20.79 33.37
CA ASP A 266 -11.49 -21.53 33.21
C ASP A 266 -11.30 -22.79 32.34
N SER A 267 -10.44 -23.70 32.79
CA SER A 267 -10.19 -24.96 32.07
C SER A 267 -11.43 -25.85 31.96
N GLU A 268 -12.33 -25.82 32.95
CA GLU A 268 -13.55 -26.64 32.96
C GLU A 268 -14.49 -26.39 31.77
N ASN A 269 -14.43 -25.20 31.17
CA ASN A 269 -15.27 -24.80 30.04
C ASN A 269 -14.43 -24.51 28.78
N ASP A 270 -13.34 -25.25 28.60
CA ASP A 270 -12.41 -25.09 27.47
C ASP A 270 -11.92 -23.64 27.30
N PHE A 271 -11.78 -22.90 28.41
CA PHE A 271 -11.33 -21.52 28.47
C PHE A 271 -12.27 -20.50 27.78
N GLN A 272 -13.57 -20.81 27.60
CA GLN A 272 -14.49 -20.01 26.77
C GLN A 272 -15.43 -19.04 27.53
N ARG A 273 -15.59 -19.11 28.87
CA ARG A 273 -16.57 -18.26 29.60
C ARG A 273 -16.10 -16.82 29.81
N VAL A 274 -15.88 -16.10 28.72
CA VAL A 274 -15.36 -14.73 28.72
C VAL A 274 -16.41 -13.72 29.15
N TYR A 275 -17.68 -13.87 28.74
CA TYR A 275 -18.69 -12.85 29.01
C TYR A 275 -19.15 -12.85 30.46
N GLU A 276 -19.33 -14.04 31.03
CA GLU A 276 -19.65 -14.24 32.44
C GLU A 276 -18.52 -13.71 33.31
N TYR A 277 -17.27 -14.05 32.97
CA TYR A 277 -16.08 -13.50 33.63
C TYR A 277 -16.07 -11.98 33.66
N VAL A 278 -16.25 -11.34 32.49
CA VAL A 278 -16.30 -9.87 32.38
C VAL A 278 -17.47 -9.29 33.18
N ALA A 279 -18.59 -10.02 33.31
CA ALA A 279 -19.73 -9.58 34.09
C ALA A 279 -19.48 -9.59 35.58
N ASP A 280 -18.83 -10.62 36.07
CA ASP A 280 -18.51 -10.74 37.48
C ASP A 280 -17.40 -9.76 37.88
N GLU A 281 -16.36 -9.60 37.06
CA GLU A 281 -15.32 -8.58 37.26
C GLU A 281 -15.90 -7.16 37.29
N ASN A 282 -16.88 -6.84 36.45
CA ASN A 282 -17.51 -5.52 36.42
C ASN A 282 -18.42 -5.22 37.60
N LYS A 283 -18.87 -6.24 38.35
CA LYS A 283 -19.60 -6.07 39.61
C LYS A 283 -18.65 -5.76 40.77
N ASN A 284 -17.39 -6.18 40.66
CA ASN A 284 -16.36 -5.89 41.63
C ASN A 284 -15.85 -4.45 41.38
N ASP A 285 -16.44 -3.46 42.05
CA ASP A 285 -16.14 -2.03 41.89
C ASP A 285 -14.67 -1.65 42.15
N GLU A 286 -13.84 -2.58 42.60
CA GLU A 286 -12.39 -2.44 42.84
C GLU A 286 -11.55 -2.35 41.54
N THR A 287 -12.10 -2.77 40.38
CA THR A 287 -11.36 -2.76 39.11
C THR A 287 -11.95 -1.80 38.07
N LEU A 288 -11.11 -1.37 37.13
CA LEU A 288 -11.60 -0.54 36.02
C LEU A 288 -12.56 -1.34 35.16
N LYS A 289 -13.79 -0.85 35.01
CA LYS A 289 -14.82 -1.50 34.19
C LYS A 289 -14.29 -1.95 32.83
N ILE A 290 -14.46 -3.23 32.56
CA ILE A 290 -14.04 -3.93 31.36
C ILE A 290 -15.18 -3.84 30.34
N PRO A 291 -14.94 -3.28 29.15
CA PRO A 291 -16.00 -3.15 28.15
C PRO A 291 -16.41 -4.52 27.60
N TYR A 292 -17.72 -4.75 27.51
CA TYR A 292 -18.27 -5.89 26.78
C TYR A 292 -18.26 -5.62 25.28
N LEU A 293 -17.62 -6.51 24.53
CA LEU A 293 -17.69 -6.52 23.08
C LEU A 293 -18.63 -7.63 22.63
N LYS A 294 -19.94 -7.45 22.84
CA LYS A 294 -20.93 -8.50 22.53
C LYS A 294 -21.14 -8.68 21.02
N ASN A 295 -21.08 -7.58 20.27
CA ASN A 295 -21.39 -7.53 18.84
C ASN A 295 -20.47 -6.53 18.12
N ALA A 296 -19.18 -6.83 18.02
CA ALA A 296 -18.41 -6.22 16.95
C ALA A 296 -18.97 -6.82 15.66
N LYS A 297 -19.99 -6.18 15.06
CA LYS A 297 -20.37 -6.50 13.68
C LYS A 297 -19.09 -6.45 12.87
N PRO A 298 -18.86 -7.37 11.93
CA PRO A 298 -17.77 -7.18 11.04
C PRO A 298 -18.02 -5.84 10.35
N VAL A 299 -17.27 -4.80 10.73
CA VAL A 299 -17.13 -3.61 9.90
C VAL A 299 -16.38 -4.13 8.69
N HIS A 300 -17.11 -4.73 7.76
CA HIS A 300 -16.83 -4.50 6.38
C HIS A 300 -16.78 -2.98 6.28
N ILE A 301 -15.57 -2.43 6.33
CA ILE A 301 -15.33 -1.13 5.77
C ILE A 301 -15.70 -1.38 4.31
N SER A 302 -16.96 -1.12 3.98
CA SER A 302 -17.44 -1.01 2.62
C SER A 302 -16.65 0.15 2.04
N THR A 303 -15.49 -0.21 1.52
CA THR A 303 -14.95 0.12 0.22
C THR A 303 -15.77 1.09 -0.64
N LEU A 304 -16.17 2.25 -0.11
CA LEU A 304 -16.34 3.44 -0.95
C LEU A 304 -14.99 3.99 -1.42
N THR A 305 -13.89 3.46 -0.87
CA THR A 305 -12.51 3.77 -1.26
C THR A 305 -11.67 2.53 -1.61
N GLY A 306 -12.27 1.34 -1.61
CA GLY A 306 -11.57 0.09 -1.87
C GLY A 306 -11.97 -0.54 -3.19
N TYR A 307 -10.96 -0.95 -3.97
CA TYR A 307 -11.04 -1.59 -5.27
C TYR A 307 -11.74 -0.76 -6.37
N TYR A 308 -13.04 -0.51 -6.28
CA TYR A 308 -13.82 0.17 -7.31
C TYR A 308 -13.51 1.67 -7.45
N GLY A 309 -13.09 2.35 -6.37
CA GLY A 309 -12.72 3.77 -6.44
C GLY A 309 -11.48 4.04 -7.31
N GLN A 310 -10.56 3.07 -7.44
CA GLN A 310 -9.31 3.24 -8.18
C GLN A 310 -9.47 2.91 -9.67
N ASP A 311 -10.21 1.85 -9.99
CA ASP A 311 -10.59 1.56 -11.37
C ASP A 311 -11.44 2.71 -11.92
N ASN A 312 -12.33 3.29 -11.12
CA ASN A 312 -13.10 4.47 -11.51
C ASN A 312 -12.23 5.70 -11.77
N ILE A 313 -11.15 5.93 -10.99
CA ILE A 313 -10.22 7.07 -11.22
C ILE A 313 -9.36 6.84 -12.47
N LEU A 314 -8.87 5.61 -12.68
CA LEU A 314 -8.11 5.26 -13.88
C LEU A 314 -8.99 5.35 -15.14
N ILE A 315 -10.22 4.83 -15.07
CA ILE A 315 -11.22 4.93 -16.13
C ILE A 315 -11.63 6.38 -16.36
N LEU A 316 -11.83 7.21 -15.32
CA LEU A 316 -12.07 8.65 -15.49
C LEU A 316 -10.91 9.34 -16.20
N GLY A 317 -9.66 9.00 -15.84
CA GLY A 317 -8.46 9.54 -16.47
C GLY A 317 -8.37 9.18 -17.95
N ILE A 318 -8.73 7.95 -18.33
CA ILE A 318 -8.81 7.51 -19.74
C ILE A 318 -9.96 8.21 -20.47
N ILE A 319 -11.16 8.28 -19.85
CA ILE A 319 -12.36 8.90 -20.42
C ILE A 319 -12.17 10.40 -20.63
N LEU A 320 -11.42 11.10 -19.76
CA LEU A 320 -11.15 12.53 -19.91
C LEU A 320 -9.92 12.81 -20.80
N GLY A 321 -8.89 11.96 -20.73
CA GLY A 321 -7.64 12.14 -21.48
C GLY A 321 -7.78 11.86 -22.97
N VAL A 322 -8.52 10.82 -23.36
CA VAL A 322 -8.66 10.43 -24.78
C VAL A 322 -9.42 11.48 -25.61
N PRO A 323 -10.57 12.05 -25.17
CA PRO A 323 -11.24 13.11 -25.90
C PRO A 323 -10.41 14.40 -26.01
N ALA A 324 -9.63 14.74 -24.97
CA ALA A 324 -8.71 15.88 -25.05
C ALA A 324 -7.65 15.67 -26.14
N LEU A 325 -7.12 14.45 -26.25
CA LEU A 325 -6.14 14.06 -27.28
C LEU A 325 -6.72 14.07 -28.70
N VAL A 326 -8.00 13.69 -28.85
CA VAL A 326 -8.70 13.70 -30.15
C VAL A 326 -9.04 15.13 -30.57
N VAL A 327 -9.43 16.00 -29.63
CA VAL A 327 -9.73 17.41 -29.91
C VAL A 327 -8.46 18.20 -30.27
N THR A 328 -7.31 17.88 -29.69
CA THR A 328 -6.04 18.54 -30.05
C THR A 328 -5.46 18.06 -31.38
N ASN A 329 -5.70 16.80 -31.77
CA ASN A 329 -5.15 16.20 -33.00
C ASN A 329 -6.05 16.34 -34.24
N TYR A 330 -7.26 16.90 -34.13
CA TYR A 330 -8.19 16.94 -35.27
C TYR A 330 -7.74 17.85 -36.42
N ASN A 331 -6.69 18.68 -36.26
CA ASN A 331 -6.25 19.64 -37.29
C ASN A 331 -4.73 19.89 -37.39
N SER A 332 -3.86 19.07 -36.78
CA SER A 332 -2.41 19.28 -36.84
C SER A 332 -1.68 18.13 -37.53
N GLU A 333 -0.84 18.44 -38.53
CA GLU A 333 0.14 17.50 -39.07
C GLU A 333 1.11 17.10 -37.95
N PHE A 334 1.15 15.79 -37.66
CA PHE A 334 1.91 15.16 -36.58
C PHE A 334 3.32 15.78 -36.38
N ARG A 335 3.59 16.32 -35.19
CA ARG A 335 4.91 16.87 -34.82
C ARG A 335 5.55 16.04 -33.71
N PHE A 336 6.88 16.06 -33.65
CA PHE A 336 7.77 15.38 -32.68
C PHE A 336 7.26 15.31 -31.21
N LEU A 337 6.45 16.29 -30.80
CA LEU A 337 5.84 16.33 -29.47
C LEU A 337 4.79 15.23 -29.23
N ASP A 338 4.09 14.77 -30.27
CA ASP A 338 3.11 13.67 -30.17
C ASP A 338 3.78 12.34 -29.79
N VAL A 339 5.03 12.15 -30.24
CA VAL A 339 5.86 10.99 -29.88
C VAL A 339 6.29 11.04 -28.42
N ILE A 340 6.62 12.23 -27.91
CA ILE A 340 6.99 12.41 -26.49
C ILE A 340 5.78 12.11 -25.59
N GLU A 341 4.58 12.54 -25.98
CA GLU A 341 3.35 12.27 -25.24
C GLU A 341 3.04 10.77 -25.19
N LEU A 342 3.16 10.06 -26.31
CA LEU A 342 3.02 8.60 -26.35
C LEU A 342 4.04 7.87 -25.47
N ILE A 343 5.29 8.35 -25.42
CA ILE A 343 6.32 7.79 -24.53
C ILE A 343 5.95 8.00 -23.06
N LEU A 344 5.46 9.18 -22.68
CA LEU A 344 5.05 9.46 -21.30
C LEU A 344 3.88 8.58 -20.86
N ILE A 345 2.88 8.39 -21.73
CA ILE A 345 1.75 7.48 -21.48
C ILE A 345 2.25 6.03 -21.32
N ALA A 346 3.15 5.57 -22.19
CA ALA A 346 3.72 4.23 -22.12
C ALA A 346 4.49 4.00 -20.80
N VAL A 347 5.28 4.97 -20.34
CA VAL A 347 6.00 4.91 -19.06
C VAL A 347 5.03 4.78 -17.88
N VAL A 348 3.92 5.52 -17.90
CA VAL A 348 2.88 5.43 -16.86
C VAL A 348 2.22 4.05 -16.85
N LEU A 349 1.86 3.52 -18.02
CA LEU A 349 1.21 2.20 -18.14
C LEU A 349 2.14 1.06 -17.72
N ILE A 350 3.42 1.10 -18.12
CA ILE A 350 4.42 0.11 -17.72
C ILE A 350 4.66 0.18 -16.20
N GLY A 351 4.77 1.38 -15.63
CA GLY A 351 4.89 1.56 -14.18
C GLY A 351 3.71 0.96 -13.41
N ALA A 352 2.49 1.20 -13.87
CA ALA A 352 1.28 0.60 -13.30
C ALA A 352 1.29 -0.93 -13.38
N TRP A 353 1.67 -1.50 -14.53
CA TRP A 353 1.74 -2.95 -14.75
C TRP A 353 2.79 -3.65 -13.85
N VAL A 354 4.00 -3.09 -13.74
CA VAL A 354 5.05 -3.63 -12.86
C VAL A 354 4.60 -3.63 -11.39
N ILE A 355 3.88 -2.59 -10.96
CA ILE A 355 3.39 -2.46 -9.58
C ILE A 355 2.25 -3.43 -9.28
N TYR A 356 1.31 -3.58 -10.22
CA TYR A 356 0.24 -4.57 -10.10
C TYR A 356 0.80 -5.99 -9.88
N ARG A 357 1.88 -6.32 -10.58
CA ARG A 357 2.55 -7.63 -10.49
C ARG A 357 3.42 -7.80 -9.24
N THR A 358 3.83 -6.74 -8.55
CA THR A 358 4.81 -6.83 -7.44
C THR A 358 4.22 -6.94 -6.04
N GLY A 359 2.88 -6.91 -5.88
CA GLY A 359 2.23 -7.17 -4.59
C GLY A 359 2.44 -6.06 -3.53
N SER A 360 2.58 -4.80 -3.96
CA SER A 360 2.79 -3.67 -3.04
C SER A 360 1.54 -3.32 -2.21
N THR A 361 1.75 -2.68 -1.06
CA THR A 361 0.67 -2.26 -0.13
C THR A 361 -0.26 -1.22 -0.75
N PHE A 362 -1.55 -1.24 -0.38
CA PHE A 362 -2.60 -0.32 -0.87
C PHE A 362 -2.23 1.17 -0.92
N ARG A 363 -1.53 1.70 0.10
CA ARG A 363 -1.07 3.10 0.14
C ARG A 363 -0.10 3.45 -0.98
N MET A 364 0.75 2.52 -1.37
CA MET A 364 1.69 2.70 -2.49
C MET A 364 0.91 2.74 -3.81
N LYS A 365 -0.04 1.83 -4.02
CA LYS A 365 -0.89 1.82 -5.23
C LYS A 365 -1.68 3.13 -5.40
N SER A 366 -2.22 3.68 -4.31
CA SER A 366 -3.00 4.94 -4.32
C SER A 366 -2.13 6.18 -4.56
N LEU A 367 -0.98 6.29 -3.90
CA LEU A 367 -0.08 7.44 -4.07
C LEU A 367 0.45 7.50 -5.51
N PHE A 368 0.79 6.34 -6.08
CA PHE A 368 1.24 6.25 -7.46
C PHE A 368 0.15 6.55 -8.48
N SER A 369 -1.08 6.06 -8.28
CA SER A 369 -2.23 6.42 -9.13
C SER A 369 -2.45 7.93 -9.19
N MET A 370 -2.37 8.62 -8.04
CA MET A 370 -2.46 10.08 -7.99
C MET A 370 -1.30 10.76 -8.72
N ILE A 371 -0.08 10.24 -8.60
CA ILE A 371 1.09 10.78 -9.30
C ILE A 371 0.99 10.53 -10.82
N SER A 372 0.46 9.40 -11.25
CA SER A 372 0.24 9.08 -12.67
C SER A 372 -0.78 10.02 -13.31
N VAL A 373 -1.91 10.24 -12.65
CA VAL A 373 -2.96 11.16 -13.13
C VAL A 373 -2.48 12.61 -13.08
N GLY A 374 -1.84 13.01 -11.98
CA GLY A 374 -1.30 14.36 -11.82
C GLY A 374 -0.15 14.66 -12.79
N GLY A 375 0.72 13.68 -13.06
CA GLY A 375 1.81 13.78 -14.02
C GLY A 375 1.31 13.92 -15.45
N GLY A 376 0.26 13.18 -15.83
CA GLY A 376 -0.39 13.31 -17.13
C GLY A 376 -0.96 14.72 -17.33
N LEU A 377 -1.77 15.20 -16.38
CA LEU A 377 -2.38 16.53 -16.46
C LEU A 377 -1.33 17.66 -16.53
N LEU A 378 -0.24 17.54 -15.77
CA LEU A 378 0.85 18.52 -15.80
C LEU A 378 1.59 18.52 -17.14
N ALA A 379 1.84 17.34 -17.72
CA ALA A 379 2.47 17.22 -19.04
C ALA A 379 1.59 17.88 -20.14
N THR A 380 0.29 17.62 -20.13
CA THR A 380 -0.66 18.23 -21.06
C THR A 380 -0.71 19.76 -20.91
N ALA A 381 -0.70 20.27 -19.67
CA ALA A 381 -0.67 21.71 -19.42
C ALA A 381 0.63 22.37 -19.94
N ILE A 382 1.79 21.72 -19.73
CA ILE A 382 3.07 22.21 -20.25
C ILE A 382 3.07 22.20 -21.78
N PHE A 383 2.57 21.14 -22.41
CA PHE A 383 2.45 21.06 -23.88
C PHE A 383 1.60 22.21 -24.43
N PHE A 384 0.44 22.47 -23.82
CA PHE A 384 -0.44 23.56 -24.25
C PHE A 384 0.24 24.93 -24.17
N VAL A 385 0.98 25.20 -23.08
CA VAL A 385 1.72 26.45 -22.90
C VAL A 385 2.86 26.60 -23.92
N LEU A 386 3.62 25.53 -24.17
CA LEU A 386 4.70 25.53 -25.16
C LEU A 386 4.16 25.73 -26.57
N ASN A 387 3.06 25.07 -26.92
CA ASN A 387 2.43 25.18 -28.23
C ASN A 387 1.87 26.59 -28.48
N MET A 388 1.24 27.21 -27.47
CA MET A 388 0.81 28.62 -27.54
C MET A 388 1.99 29.60 -27.71
N SER A 389 3.16 29.28 -27.14
CA SER A 389 4.33 30.15 -27.23
C SER A 389 5.01 30.08 -28.60
N TYR A 390 4.94 28.94 -29.28
CA TYR A 390 5.54 28.73 -30.60
C TYR A 390 4.78 29.42 -31.75
N THR A 391 3.50 29.78 -31.53
CA THR A 391 2.61 30.38 -32.56
C THR A 391 2.65 31.92 -32.61
N LEU A 392 3.57 32.57 -31.89
CA LEU A 392 3.66 34.04 -31.83
C LEU A 392 4.68 34.65 -32.82
N GLU A 393 5.28 33.86 -33.70
CA GLU A 393 6.24 34.36 -34.69
C GLU A 393 5.51 34.87 -35.96
N LYS A 394 5.69 36.15 -36.30
CA LYS A 394 5.05 36.78 -37.47
C LYS A 394 5.62 36.22 -38.77
N GLN A 395 4.77 35.95 -39.76
CA GLN A 395 5.19 35.44 -41.06
C GLN A 395 4.71 36.34 -42.21
N ASP A 396 5.57 36.49 -43.22
CA ASP A 396 5.26 37.21 -44.45
C ASP A 396 4.58 36.25 -45.44
N VAL A 397 3.31 36.50 -45.74
CA VAL A 397 2.51 35.66 -46.64
C VAL A 397 2.18 36.41 -47.93
N ILE A 398 2.31 35.72 -49.07
CA ILE A 398 1.91 36.23 -50.38
C ILE A 398 0.50 35.72 -50.70
N PHE A 399 -0.39 36.65 -51.02
CA PHE A 399 -1.77 36.41 -51.40
C PHE A 399 -1.97 36.71 -52.89
N LYS A 400 -2.81 35.91 -53.54
CA LYS A 400 -3.33 36.14 -54.89
C LYS A 400 -4.62 36.95 -54.80
N VAL A 401 -4.78 37.96 -55.65
CA VAL A 401 -6.02 38.71 -55.80
C VAL A 401 -6.97 37.88 -56.67
N ALA A 402 -8.02 37.34 -56.06
CA ALA A 402 -9.02 36.52 -56.73
C ALA A 402 -10.12 37.38 -57.35
N GLU A 403 -10.67 38.31 -56.58
CA GLU A 403 -11.69 39.27 -57.03
C GLU A 403 -11.35 40.67 -56.53
N LYS A 404 -11.71 41.67 -57.32
CA LYS A 404 -11.50 43.09 -57.04
C LYS A 404 -12.66 43.89 -57.60
N GLU A 405 -13.43 44.50 -56.72
CA GLU A 405 -14.54 45.37 -57.08
C GLU A 405 -14.32 46.77 -56.49
N TYR A 406 -14.66 47.82 -57.25
CA TYR A 406 -14.53 49.20 -56.77
C TYR A 406 -15.87 49.69 -56.25
N ASP A 407 -15.96 49.93 -54.95
CA ASP A 407 -17.17 50.48 -54.35
C ASP A 407 -17.20 52.00 -54.54
N VAL A 408 -18.12 52.44 -55.39
CA VAL A 408 -18.31 53.86 -55.76
C VAL A 408 -18.75 54.70 -54.55
N LYS A 409 -19.37 54.12 -53.52
CA LYS A 409 -19.82 54.84 -52.32
C LYS A 409 -18.68 55.12 -51.34
N THR A 410 -17.82 54.14 -51.10
CA THR A 410 -16.70 54.25 -50.14
C THR A 410 -15.42 54.78 -50.78
N ARG A 411 -15.30 54.69 -52.13
CA ARG A 411 -14.10 54.99 -52.93
C ARG A 411 -12.92 54.04 -52.67
N ASP A 412 -13.20 52.86 -52.14
CA ASP A 412 -12.22 51.82 -51.86
C ASP A 412 -12.42 50.60 -52.76
N TYR A 413 -11.35 49.80 -52.91
CA TYR A 413 -11.45 48.49 -53.51
C TYR A 413 -11.82 47.47 -52.44
N ASP A 414 -12.86 46.67 -52.70
CA ASP A 414 -13.12 45.44 -51.96
C ASP A 414 -12.40 44.29 -52.67
N ILE A 415 -11.48 43.65 -51.96
CA ILE A 415 -10.53 42.69 -52.55
C ILE A 415 -10.63 41.37 -51.83
N THR A 416 -10.88 40.31 -52.59
CA THR A 416 -10.81 38.94 -52.10
C THR A 416 -9.41 38.40 -52.35
N LEU A 417 -8.69 38.10 -51.28
CA LEU A 417 -7.35 37.54 -51.25
C LEU A 417 -7.39 36.05 -50.99
N GLU A 418 -6.74 35.27 -51.85
CA GLU A 418 -6.59 33.83 -51.71
C GLU A 418 -5.12 33.47 -51.46
N SER A 419 -4.88 32.47 -50.62
CA SER A 419 -3.56 31.88 -50.40
C SER A 419 -3.71 30.37 -50.30
N GLU A 420 -2.66 29.63 -50.61
CA GLU A 420 -2.62 28.18 -50.37
C GLU A 420 -2.63 27.85 -48.86
N VAL A 421 -2.27 28.81 -48.01
CA VAL A 421 -2.03 28.59 -46.56
C VAL A 421 -3.19 29.07 -45.69
N THR A 422 -4.07 29.93 -46.20
CA THR A 422 -5.16 30.54 -45.42
C THR A 422 -6.48 30.55 -46.22
N LYS A 423 -7.63 30.53 -45.51
CA LYS A 423 -8.94 30.74 -46.15
C LYS A 423 -9.00 32.08 -46.90
N PRO A 424 -9.85 32.21 -47.93
CA PRO A 424 -10.05 33.48 -48.63
C PRO A 424 -10.41 34.58 -47.65
N MET A 425 -9.82 35.75 -47.84
CA MET A 425 -9.95 36.90 -46.95
C MET A 425 -10.42 38.12 -47.74
N HIS A 426 -11.43 38.82 -47.22
CA HIS A 426 -11.90 40.08 -47.80
C HIS A 426 -11.22 41.26 -47.11
N VAL A 427 -10.65 42.17 -47.89
CA VAL A 427 -9.95 43.35 -47.40
C VAL A 427 -10.38 44.57 -48.21
N GLN A 428 -10.81 45.62 -47.53
CA GLN A 428 -11.03 46.92 -48.15
C GLN A 428 -9.73 47.73 -48.12
N MET A 429 -9.35 48.28 -49.28
CA MET A 429 -8.14 49.08 -49.44
C MET A 429 -8.40 50.29 -50.32
N THR A 430 -7.83 51.43 -49.97
CA THR A 430 -7.85 52.61 -50.85
C THR A 430 -7.05 52.32 -52.13
N PRO A 431 -7.33 53.00 -53.26
CA PRO A 431 -6.55 52.82 -54.49
C PRO A 431 -5.04 53.06 -54.34
N ARG A 432 -4.66 53.94 -53.40
CA ARG A 432 -3.25 54.24 -53.10
C ARG A 432 -2.59 53.11 -52.30
N GLU A 433 -3.29 52.52 -51.35
CA GLU A 433 -2.82 51.37 -50.58
C GLU A 433 -2.68 50.14 -51.47
N PHE A 434 -3.70 49.84 -52.27
CA PHE A 434 -3.65 48.73 -53.22
C PHE A 434 -2.41 48.83 -54.12
N LYS A 435 -2.15 50.00 -54.72
CA LYS A 435 -0.98 50.22 -55.58
C LYS A 435 0.36 50.11 -54.84
N ASN A 436 0.39 50.43 -53.54
CA ASN A 436 1.60 50.27 -52.74
C ASN A 436 1.86 48.80 -52.36
N TYR A 437 0.82 47.97 -52.34
CA TYR A 437 0.88 46.59 -51.87
C TYR A 437 0.90 45.55 -53.01
N THR A 438 0.52 45.93 -54.24
CA THR A 438 0.61 45.04 -55.41
C THR A 438 2.05 44.87 -55.92
N ARG A 439 2.39 43.65 -56.38
CA ARG A 439 3.74 43.32 -56.87
C ARG A 439 3.72 42.73 -58.28
N TYR A 440 4.57 43.25 -59.17
CA TYR A 440 4.87 42.82 -60.55
C TYR A 440 3.67 42.81 -61.53
N THR A 441 2.44 42.59 -61.07
CA THR A 441 1.13 42.76 -61.74
C THR A 441 0.07 43.00 -60.65
N ASP A 442 -1.11 43.53 -60.96
CA ASP A 442 -2.21 43.75 -59.98
C ASP A 442 -2.83 42.44 -59.41
N ARG A 443 -2.09 41.33 -59.44
CA ARG A 443 -2.54 39.97 -59.12
C ARG A 443 -2.06 39.43 -57.78
N TYR A 444 -1.07 40.03 -57.12
CA TYR A 444 -0.53 39.53 -55.85
C TYR A 444 -0.20 40.64 -54.84
N ILE A 445 -0.44 40.36 -53.56
CA ILE A 445 -0.20 41.24 -52.40
C ILE A 445 0.60 40.48 -51.33
N ALA A 446 1.61 41.13 -50.72
CA ALA A 446 2.36 40.56 -49.60
C ALA A 446 2.01 41.27 -48.28
N LEU A 447 1.61 40.51 -47.26
CA LEU A 447 1.23 41.02 -45.94
C LEU A 447 1.97 40.24 -44.84
N GLU A 448 2.41 40.94 -43.79
CA GLU A 448 2.86 40.31 -42.54
C GLU A 448 1.62 39.93 -41.72
N VAL A 449 1.52 38.65 -41.35
CA VAL A 449 0.33 38.11 -40.69
C VAL A 449 0.70 37.31 -39.44
N GLU A 450 -0.08 37.48 -38.38
CA GLU A 450 -0.02 36.63 -37.19
C GLU A 450 -0.93 35.40 -37.38
N LEU A 451 -0.30 34.23 -37.53
CA LEU A 451 -1.00 32.96 -37.71
C LEU A 451 -1.25 32.29 -36.36
N GLY A 452 -2.51 32.01 -36.04
CA GLY A 452 -2.91 31.17 -34.91
C GLY A 452 -3.36 29.78 -35.36
N LEU A 453 -3.60 28.90 -34.37
CA LEU A 453 -4.06 27.50 -34.55
C LEU A 453 -5.34 27.32 -35.40
N PHE A 454 -6.11 28.38 -35.65
CA PHE A 454 -7.36 28.33 -36.45
C PHE A 454 -7.31 29.28 -37.67
N GLY A 455 -6.13 29.74 -38.06
CA GLY A 455 -5.90 30.69 -39.14
C GLY A 455 -5.43 32.07 -38.65
N VAL A 456 -5.49 33.06 -39.54
CA VAL A 456 -5.12 34.46 -39.25
C VAL A 456 -5.93 34.97 -38.06
N LYS A 457 -5.26 35.47 -37.01
CA LYS A 457 -5.98 36.14 -35.90
C LYS A 457 -6.47 37.51 -36.41
N SER A 458 -7.73 37.56 -36.84
CA SER A 458 -8.36 38.78 -37.36
C SER A 458 -8.73 39.75 -36.24
N HIS A 459 -7.74 40.39 -35.60
CA HIS A 459 -7.99 41.56 -34.76
C HIS A 459 -6.96 42.65 -35.09
N SER A 460 -7.46 43.80 -35.54
CA SER A 460 -6.76 45.05 -35.89
C SER A 460 -6.24 45.18 -37.33
N SER A 461 -7.14 45.62 -38.21
CA SER A 461 -7.08 46.78 -39.13
C SER A 461 -5.76 47.57 -39.37
N VAL A 462 -4.57 46.99 -39.27
CA VAL A 462 -3.32 47.60 -39.76
C VAL A 462 -2.34 46.51 -40.21
N PHE A 463 -2.58 45.92 -41.39
CA PHE A 463 -1.56 45.11 -42.05
C PHE A 463 -0.37 46.00 -42.41
N LYS A 464 0.85 45.60 -42.04
CA LYS A 464 2.05 46.35 -42.41
C LYS A 464 2.58 45.85 -43.76
N PRO A 465 2.85 46.74 -44.73
CA PRO A 465 3.50 46.35 -45.97
C PRO A 465 4.90 45.83 -45.70
N VAL A 466 5.20 44.65 -46.23
CA VAL A 466 6.57 44.16 -46.24
C VAL A 466 7.26 44.65 -47.51
N ARG A 467 8.24 45.55 -47.34
CA ARG A 467 9.14 45.95 -48.43
C ARG A 467 10.16 44.83 -48.68
N ILE A 468 9.76 43.82 -49.45
CA ILE A 468 10.72 42.81 -49.90
C ILE A 468 11.56 43.43 -51.03
N LYS A 469 12.84 43.73 -50.74
CA LYS A 469 13.83 44.13 -51.76
C LYS A 469 13.81 43.11 -52.88
N GLN A 470 13.62 43.55 -54.13
CA GLN A 470 13.65 42.69 -55.31
C GLN A 470 14.96 41.89 -55.31
N LYS A 471 14.88 40.59 -55.02
CA LYS A 471 15.87 39.63 -55.50
C LYS A 471 15.15 38.78 -56.54
N LYS A 472 15.78 38.76 -57.72
CA LYS A 472 15.32 38.19 -58.99
C LYS A 472 14.79 36.77 -58.86
#